data_AF-A0A511W3P1-F1
#
_entry.id   AF-A0A511W3P1-F1
#
_cell.length_a   1.000
_cell.length_b   1.000
_cell.length_c   1.000
_cell.angle_alpha   90.00
_cell.angle_beta   90.00
_cell.angle_gamma   90.00
#
_symmetry.space_group_name_H-M   'P 1'
#
loop_
_entity.id
_entity.type
_entity.pdbx_description
1 polymer ?
#
loop_
_entity_poly.entity_id
_entity_poly.type
_entity_poly.pdbx_seq_one_letter_code
_entity_poly.pdbx_strand_id
1 'polypeptide(L)'
;MGEVELLRLVLLLFVVVAGLLIARFYDKWWATPIVTVSLYFGVSVFYQLFVPGTVRFFGFEAVIFLTIISVVLDVALDRFWKYKLYPIALTIILVLLGSTLIYLEQSKHTTMEQLMAEEVGDDFEIDRLDIRKPLQQESVSIDDEDVLDEWKASLNELELKSQEGWPRVSYLLEFYIDGNRHSMELDEHGSIYVDGQNYYIFNDEEVIDLVEDDSLDWSED
;
A
#
# COMPACT_ATOMS: atom_id res chain seq x y z
N MET A 1 -10.26 -1.31 -2.75
CA MET A 1 -9.67 -0.68 -3.96
C MET A 1 -8.18 -0.66 -3.71
N GLY A 2 -7.41 -1.47 -4.43
CA GLY A 2 -6.01 -1.72 -4.08
C GLY A 2 -5.12 -0.49 -4.27
N GLU A 3 -4.00 -0.40 -3.54
CA GLU A 3 -3.05 0.73 -3.62
C GLU A 3 -2.59 1.03 -5.06
N VAL A 4 -2.41 -0.02 -5.87
CA VAL A 4 -2.08 0.07 -7.29
C VAL A 4 -3.18 0.78 -8.09
N GLU A 5 -4.45 0.55 -7.76
CA GLU A 5 -5.59 1.19 -8.42
C GLU A 5 -5.67 2.68 -8.07
N LEU A 6 -5.31 3.03 -6.84
CA LEU A 6 -5.35 4.42 -6.37
C LEU A 6 -4.17 5.24 -6.90
N LEU A 7 -2.96 4.67 -6.91
CA LEU A 7 -1.80 5.26 -7.58
C LEU A 7 -2.08 5.50 -9.08
N ARG A 8 -2.71 4.53 -9.75
CA ARG A 8 -3.14 4.67 -11.15
C ARG A 8 -4.12 5.81 -11.34
N LEU A 9 -5.09 5.97 -10.44
CA LEU A 9 -6.08 7.04 -10.49
C LEU A 9 -5.41 8.42 -10.33
N VAL A 10 -4.46 8.55 -9.39
CA VAL A 10 -3.70 9.79 -9.19
C VAL A 10 -2.84 10.14 -10.41
N LEU A 11 -2.16 9.16 -11.01
CA LEU A 11 -1.37 9.36 -12.23
C LEU A 11 -2.26 9.80 -13.41
N LEU A 12 -3.42 9.18 -13.58
CA LEU A 12 -4.39 9.57 -14.62
C LEU A 12 -4.87 11.01 -14.42
N LEU A 13 -5.20 11.39 -13.18
CA LEU A 13 -5.63 12.74 -12.84
C LEU A 13 -4.52 13.76 -13.14
N PHE A 14 -3.28 13.46 -12.76
CA PHE A 14 -2.12 14.30 -13.04
C PHE A 14 -1.93 14.52 -14.54
N VAL A 15 -1.99 13.45 -15.34
CA VAL A 15 -1.87 13.52 -16.81
C VAL A 15 -2.95 14.40 -17.43
N VAL A 16 -4.20 14.28 -16.97
CA VAL A 16 -5.32 15.09 -17.47
C VAL A 16 -5.11 16.57 -17.13
N VAL A 17 -4.75 16.87 -15.88
CA VAL A 17 -4.52 18.25 -15.40
C VAL A 17 -3.31 18.88 -16.10
N ALA A 18 -2.20 18.17 -16.19
CA ALA A 18 -1.00 18.63 -16.89
C ALA A 18 -1.28 18.85 -18.39
N GLY A 19 -2.06 17.95 -19.01
CA GLY A 19 -2.45 18.07 -20.41
C GLY A 19 -3.30 19.31 -20.67
N LEU A 20 -4.28 19.59 -19.81
CA LEU A 20 -5.10 20.81 -19.86
C LEU A 20 -4.26 22.09 -19.70
N LEU A 21 -3.29 22.09 -18.78
CA LEU A 21 -2.42 23.24 -18.55
C LEU A 21 -1.48 23.50 -19.74
N ILE A 22 -0.86 22.45 -20.28
CA ILE A 22 0.09 22.58 -21.40
C ILE A 22 -0.64 22.94 -22.69
N ALA A 23 -1.79 22.32 -22.97
CA ALA A 23 -2.58 22.60 -24.16
C ALA A 23 -3.01 24.06 -24.28
N ARG A 24 -3.15 24.73 -23.13
CA ARG A 24 -3.50 26.14 -23.05
C ARG A 24 -2.47 27.07 -23.71
N PHE A 25 -1.20 26.68 -23.76
CA PHE A 25 -0.17 27.46 -24.46
C PHE A 25 -0.33 27.45 -25.99
N TYR A 26 -1.12 26.51 -26.52
CA TYR A 26 -1.32 26.33 -27.95
C TYR A 26 -2.56 27.04 -28.50
N ASP A 27 -3.42 27.60 -27.61
CA ASP A 27 -4.62 28.39 -27.91
C ASP A 27 -5.57 27.72 -28.93
N LYS A 28 -5.60 26.38 -28.93
CA LYS A 28 -6.38 25.55 -29.85
C LYS A 28 -7.11 24.46 -29.07
N TRP A 29 -8.42 24.34 -29.31
CA TRP A 29 -9.29 23.36 -28.63
C TRP A 29 -8.87 21.90 -28.83
N TRP A 30 -8.19 21.57 -29.94
CA TRP A 30 -7.68 20.22 -30.21
C TRP A 30 -6.36 19.91 -29.51
N ALA A 31 -5.66 20.92 -28.97
CA ALA A 31 -4.39 20.70 -28.28
C ALA A 31 -4.60 19.89 -27.00
N THR A 32 -5.71 20.11 -26.28
CA THR A 32 -6.03 19.42 -25.03
C THR A 32 -6.04 17.91 -25.15
N PRO A 33 -6.85 17.29 -26.03
CA PRO A 33 -6.84 15.83 -26.17
C PRO A 33 -5.50 15.29 -26.65
N ILE A 34 -4.81 15.98 -27.57
CA ILE A 34 -3.51 15.52 -28.11
C ILE A 34 -2.44 15.52 -27.02
N VAL A 35 -2.36 16.58 -26.23
CA VAL A 35 -1.35 16.71 -25.17
C VAL A 35 -1.64 15.76 -24.01
N THR A 36 -2.91 15.61 -23.60
CA THR A 36 -3.31 14.65 -22.56
C THR A 36 -2.97 13.21 -22.98
N VAL A 37 -3.27 12.81 -24.22
CA VAL A 37 -2.92 11.48 -24.73
C VAL A 37 -1.40 11.29 -24.85
N SER A 38 -0.67 12.33 -25.25
CA SER A 38 0.81 12.27 -25.35
C SER A 38 1.47 12.13 -23.99
N LEU A 39 1.03 12.91 -22.99
CA LEU A 39 1.48 12.79 -21.60
C LEU A 39 1.13 11.42 -21.02
N TYR A 40 -0.07 10.93 -21.31
CA TYR A 40 -0.51 9.61 -20.87
C TYR A 40 0.43 8.52 -21.37
N PHE A 41 0.76 8.54 -22.67
CA PHE A 41 1.71 7.61 -23.27
C PHE A 41 3.10 7.74 -22.64
N GLY A 42 3.61 8.97 -22.48
CA GLY A 42 4.91 9.22 -21.88
C GLY A 42 5.02 8.70 -20.44
N VAL A 43 4.02 8.98 -19.62
CA VAL A 43 3.93 8.52 -18.23
C VAL A 43 3.79 7.00 -18.16
N SER A 44 3.01 6.39 -19.05
CA SER A 44 2.84 4.93 -19.09
C SER A 44 4.14 4.21 -19.46
N VAL A 45 4.87 4.73 -20.47
CA VAL A 45 6.20 4.20 -20.85
C VAL A 45 7.22 4.40 -19.73
N PHE A 46 7.22 5.57 -19.09
CA PHE A 46 8.08 5.82 -17.94
C PHE A 46 7.79 4.84 -16.81
N TYR A 47 6.53 4.69 -16.40
CA TYR A 47 6.13 3.77 -15.34
C TYR A 47 6.53 2.31 -15.65
N GLN A 48 6.42 1.89 -16.91
CA GLN A 48 6.87 0.56 -17.35
C GLN A 48 8.38 0.33 -17.20
N LEU A 49 9.20 1.37 -17.38
CA LEU A 49 10.65 1.27 -17.20
C LEU A 49 11.07 1.13 -15.73
N PHE A 50 10.27 1.66 -14.80
CA PHE A 50 10.61 1.69 -13.37
C PHE A 50 9.88 0.63 -12.53
N VAL A 51 8.73 0.11 -12.99
CA VAL A 51 7.93 -0.90 -12.28
C VAL A 51 7.70 -2.12 -13.18
N PRO A 52 8.70 -3.02 -13.33
CA PRO A 52 8.58 -4.21 -14.17
C PRO A 52 7.51 -5.18 -13.63
N GLY A 53 6.63 -5.67 -14.52
CA GLY A 53 5.63 -6.71 -14.21
C GLY A 53 4.17 -6.26 -14.23
N THR A 54 3.87 -4.96 -14.24
CA THR A 54 2.49 -4.44 -14.30
C THR A 54 1.97 -4.29 -15.74
N VAL A 55 1.91 -5.39 -16.50
CA VAL A 55 1.41 -5.35 -17.88
C VAL A 55 -0.11 -5.47 -17.91
N ARG A 56 -0.79 -4.33 -17.93
CA ARG A 56 -1.97 -4.17 -18.81
C ARG A 56 -1.80 -2.86 -19.55
N PHE A 57 -1.47 -2.94 -20.84
CA PHE A 57 -1.75 -1.83 -21.76
C PHE A 57 -3.21 -1.47 -21.53
N PHE A 58 -3.43 -0.28 -20.97
CA PHE A 58 -4.76 0.27 -20.91
C PHE A 58 -5.31 0.26 -22.33
N GLY A 59 -6.41 -0.47 -22.53
CA GLY A 59 -6.98 -0.67 -23.84
C GLY A 59 -7.28 0.66 -24.52
N PHE A 60 -7.51 0.61 -25.83
CA PHE A 60 -7.98 1.74 -26.63
C PHE A 60 -9.15 2.52 -25.97
N GLU A 61 -9.95 1.84 -25.15
CA GLU A 61 -11.02 2.35 -24.29
C GLU A 61 -10.56 3.46 -23.32
N ALA A 62 -9.41 3.32 -22.67
CA ALA A 62 -8.88 4.32 -21.74
C ALA A 62 -8.41 5.58 -22.47
N VAL A 63 -7.84 5.43 -23.68
CA VAL A 63 -7.46 6.56 -24.54
C VAL A 63 -8.70 7.32 -24.98
N ILE A 64 -9.76 6.62 -25.40
CA ILE A 64 -11.06 7.24 -25.72
C ILE A 64 -11.63 7.96 -24.50
N PHE A 65 -11.65 7.31 -23.33
CA PHE A 65 -12.20 7.87 -22.11
C PHE A 65 -11.45 9.13 -21.66
N LEU A 66 -10.12 9.10 -21.68
CA LEU A 66 -9.27 10.27 -21.39
C LEU A 66 -9.49 11.40 -22.40
N THR A 67 -9.65 11.06 -23.68
CA THR A 67 -9.95 12.04 -24.73
C THR A 67 -11.29 12.74 -24.44
N ILE A 68 -12.35 11.97 -24.16
CA ILE A 68 -13.68 12.50 -23.85
C ILE A 68 -13.64 13.36 -22.58
N ILE A 69 -13.03 12.88 -21.50
CA ILE A 69 -12.89 13.64 -20.24
C ILE A 69 -12.12 14.92 -20.46
N SER A 70 -11.01 14.88 -21.20
CA SER A 70 -10.19 16.06 -21.45
C SER A 70 -10.97 17.15 -22.20
N VAL A 71 -11.79 16.77 -23.19
CA VAL A 71 -12.66 17.70 -23.94
C VAL A 71 -13.78 18.26 -23.06
N VAL A 72 -14.42 17.42 -22.24
CA VAL A 72 -15.48 17.87 -21.31
C VAL A 72 -14.92 18.85 -20.29
N LEU A 73 -13.73 18.56 -19.73
CA LEU A 73 -13.04 19.45 -18.80
C LEU A 73 -12.60 20.75 -19.46
N ASP A 74 -12.12 20.72 -20.71
CA ASP A 74 -11.74 21.92 -21.46
C ASP A 74 -12.94 22.84 -21.66
N VAL A 75 -14.09 22.28 -22.07
CA VAL A 75 -15.35 23.03 -22.23
C VAL A 75 -15.87 23.57 -20.90
N ALA A 76 -15.77 22.80 -19.82
CA ALA A 76 -16.14 23.26 -18.48
C ALA A 76 -15.22 24.39 -18.01
N LEU A 77 -13.92 24.24 -18.20
CA LEU A 77 -12.91 25.25 -17.84
C LEU A 77 -13.07 26.52 -18.67
N ASP A 78 -13.38 26.44 -19.97
CA ASP A 78 -13.65 27.63 -20.79
C ASP A 78 -14.82 28.46 -20.25
N ARG A 79 -15.85 27.80 -19.71
CA ARG A 79 -16.93 28.49 -18.97
C ARG A 79 -16.42 29.13 -17.69
N PHE A 80 -15.68 28.41 -16.85
CA PHE A 80 -15.11 28.97 -15.61
C PHE A 80 -14.17 30.15 -15.84
N TRP A 81 -13.40 30.13 -16.94
CA TRP A 81 -12.48 31.19 -17.34
C TRP A 81 -13.19 32.46 -17.80
N LYS A 82 -14.31 32.34 -18.52
CA LYS A 82 -15.17 33.50 -18.86
C LYS A 82 -15.67 34.24 -17.62
N TYR A 83 -15.83 33.55 -16.49
CA TYR A 83 -16.22 34.13 -15.22
C TYR A 83 -15.05 34.56 -14.31
N LYS A 84 -13.78 34.50 -14.78
CA LYS A 84 -12.57 34.75 -13.98
C LYS A 84 -12.47 33.90 -12.70
N LEU A 85 -13.04 32.71 -12.70
CA LEU A 85 -13.02 31.78 -11.54
C LEU A 85 -11.80 30.84 -11.56
N TYR A 86 -10.81 31.10 -12.41
CA TYR A 86 -9.59 30.27 -12.54
C TYR A 86 -8.78 30.08 -11.24
N PRO A 87 -8.64 31.05 -10.31
CA PRO A 87 -7.91 30.76 -9.07
C PRO A 87 -8.68 29.76 -8.20
N ILE A 88 -10.01 29.82 -8.21
CA ILE A 88 -10.87 28.92 -7.42
C ILE A 88 -10.80 27.50 -7.97
N ALA A 89 -10.87 27.32 -9.29
CA ALA A 89 -10.75 26.01 -9.93
C ALA A 89 -9.38 25.35 -9.66
N LEU A 90 -8.30 26.13 -9.72
CA LEU A 90 -6.95 25.65 -9.41
C LEU A 90 -6.82 25.21 -7.95
N THR A 91 -7.35 26.01 -7.01
CA THR A 91 -7.34 25.67 -5.58
C THR A 91 -8.08 24.36 -5.31
N ILE A 92 -9.26 24.17 -5.93
CA ILE A 92 -10.02 22.91 -5.77
C ILE A 92 -9.23 21.70 -6.27
N ILE A 93 -8.57 21.82 -7.44
CA ILE A 93 -7.75 20.73 -8.00
C ILE A 93 -6.56 20.41 -7.09
N LEU A 94 -5.88 21.42 -6.56
CA LEU A 94 -4.75 21.23 -5.65
C LEU A 94 -5.18 20.62 -4.31
N VAL A 95 -6.33 21.04 -3.78
CA VAL A 95 -6.90 20.44 -2.56
C VAL A 95 -7.28 18.99 -2.81
N LEU A 96 -7.90 18.67 -3.94
CA LEU A 96 -8.23 17.28 -4.31
C LEU A 96 -6.96 16.43 -4.43
N LEU A 97 -5.95 16.89 -5.19
CA LEU A 97 -4.67 16.20 -5.33
C LEU A 97 -3.98 15.97 -3.98
N GLY A 98 -3.90 17.01 -3.14
CA GLY A 98 -3.33 16.92 -1.80
C GLY A 98 -4.10 15.93 -0.91
N SER A 99 -5.43 15.96 -0.96
CA SER A 99 -6.26 15.01 -0.19
C SER A 99 -6.07 13.57 -0.64
N THR A 100 -5.92 13.30 -1.95
CA THR A 100 -5.60 11.95 -2.45
C THR A 100 -4.21 11.49 -2.05
N LEU A 101 -3.22 12.38 -1.98
CA LEU A 101 -1.87 12.04 -1.52
C LEU A 101 -1.85 11.70 -0.03
N ILE A 102 -2.60 12.47 0.79
CA ILE A 102 -2.76 12.17 2.22
C ILE A 102 -3.50 10.84 2.41
N TYR A 103 -4.55 10.60 1.61
CA TYR A 103 -5.29 9.34 1.64
C TYR A 103 -4.42 8.14 1.24
N LEU A 104 -3.55 8.29 0.22
CA LEU A 104 -2.55 7.28 -0.15
C LEU A 104 -1.55 6.98 0.96
N GLU A 105 -1.15 8.00 1.71
CA GLU A 105 -0.22 7.79 2.82
C GLU A 105 -0.91 7.12 4.01
N GLN A 106 -2.19 7.43 4.25
CA GLN A 106 -3.00 6.76 5.27
C GLN A 106 -3.40 5.33 4.89
N SER A 107 -3.61 5.02 3.61
CA SER A 107 -4.01 3.67 3.18
C SER A 107 -2.92 2.62 3.38
N LYS A 108 -1.68 3.04 3.62
CA LYS A 108 -0.55 2.13 3.90
C LYS A 108 -0.57 1.57 5.32
N HIS A 109 -1.44 2.09 6.18
CA HIS A 109 -1.58 1.65 7.56
C HIS A 109 -2.68 0.59 7.65
N THR A 110 -2.32 -0.63 8.02
CA THR A 110 -3.24 -1.72 8.37
C THR A 110 -2.91 -2.19 9.79
N THR A 111 -3.82 -2.90 10.45
CA THR A 111 -3.51 -3.52 11.74
C THR A 111 -3.21 -5.00 11.53
N MET A 112 -2.38 -5.58 12.39
CA MET A 112 -2.13 -7.02 12.35
C MET A 112 -3.43 -7.81 12.57
N GLU A 113 -4.32 -7.31 13.44
CA GLU A 113 -5.66 -7.88 13.63
C GLU A 113 -6.41 -8.01 12.30
N GLN A 114 -6.40 -6.96 11.45
CA GLN A 114 -7.05 -7.00 10.14
C GLN A 114 -6.40 -8.01 9.19
N LEU A 115 -5.06 -8.08 9.16
CA LEU A 115 -4.35 -9.06 8.32
C LEU A 115 -4.65 -10.48 8.76
N MET A 116 -4.64 -10.74 10.07
CA MET A 116 -4.95 -12.06 10.61
C MET A 116 -6.43 -12.41 10.38
N ALA A 117 -7.35 -11.47 10.56
CA ALA A 117 -8.76 -11.68 10.26
C ALA A 117 -9.03 -12.02 8.78
N GLU A 118 -8.28 -11.42 7.84
CA GLU A 118 -8.36 -11.76 6.42
C GLU A 118 -7.84 -13.18 6.11
N GLU A 119 -6.82 -13.64 6.83
CA GLU A 119 -6.16 -14.92 6.60
C GLU A 119 -6.84 -16.10 7.31
N VAL A 120 -7.17 -15.93 8.60
CA VAL A 120 -7.68 -16.99 9.48
C VAL A 120 -9.10 -16.73 10.02
N GLY A 121 -9.67 -15.54 9.78
CA GLY A 121 -11.02 -15.17 10.24
C GLY A 121 -11.03 -14.40 11.57
N ASP A 122 -12.15 -13.76 11.91
CA ASP A 122 -12.25 -12.83 13.05
C ASP A 122 -12.12 -13.50 14.44
N ASP A 123 -12.37 -14.82 14.56
CA ASP A 123 -12.49 -15.55 15.84
C ASP A 123 -11.47 -16.69 15.97
N PHE A 124 -10.28 -16.53 15.38
CA PHE A 124 -9.26 -17.58 15.44
C PHE A 124 -8.65 -17.75 16.85
N GLU A 125 -8.29 -18.97 17.21
CA GLU A 125 -7.57 -19.33 18.44
C GLU A 125 -6.20 -19.90 18.07
N ILE A 126 -5.15 -19.49 18.79
CA ILE A 126 -3.80 -19.98 18.53
C ILE A 126 -3.63 -21.25 19.36
N ASP A 127 -3.53 -22.41 18.69
CA ASP A 127 -3.31 -23.70 19.36
C ASP A 127 -1.87 -23.83 19.88
N ARG A 128 -0.92 -23.24 19.15
CA ARG A 128 0.52 -23.28 19.43
C ARG A 128 1.26 -22.19 18.67
N LEU A 129 2.32 -21.67 19.28
CA LEU A 129 3.25 -20.74 18.66
C LEU A 129 4.67 -21.32 18.71
N ASP A 130 5.27 -21.57 17.55
CA ASP A 130 6.70 -21.90 17.46
C ASP A 130 7.47 -20.65 17.02
N ILE A 131 8.45 -20.21 17.81
CA ILE A 131 9.35 -19.09 17.45
C ILE A 131 10.75 -19.67 17.21
N ARG A 132 11.34 -19.33 16.07
CA ARG A 132 12.68 -19.81 15.69
C ARG A 132 13.60 -18.64 15.37
N LYS A 133 14.88 -18.78 15.76
CA LYS A 133 15.98 -17.91 15.34
C LYS A 133 16.81 -18.64 14.28
N PRO A 134 16.54 -18.45 12.97
CA PRO A 134 17.14 -19.29 11.92
C PRO A 134 18.68 -19.21 11.89
N LEU A 135 19.23 -18.07 12.31
CA LEU A 135 20.67 -17.83 12.34
C LEU A 135 21.36 -18.46 13.56
N GLN A 136 20.64 -18.64 14.66
CA GLN A 136 21.17 -19.13 15.94
C GLN A 136 20.83 -20.62 16.17
N GLN A 137 19.93 -21.20 15.37
CA GLN A 137 19.43 -22.58 15.53
C GLN A 137 18.77 -22.81 16.90
N GLU A 138 18.12 -21.77 17.40
CA GLU A 138 17.34 -21.82 18.63
C GLU A 138 15.85 -21.80 18.28
N SER A 139 15.06 -22.60 19.00
CA SER A 139 13.61 -22.62 18.88
C SER A 139 12.95 -22.65 20.26
N VAL A 140 11.77 -22.05 20.35
CA VAL A 140 10.87 -22.14 21.50
C VAL A 140 9.48 -22.47 20.99
N SER A 141 8.80 -23.39 21.68
CA SER A 141 7.43 -23.79 21.38
C SER A 141 6.58 -23.43 22.59
N ILE A 142 5.56 -22.62 22.37
CA ILE A 142 4.63 -22.14 23.39
C ILE A 142 3.28 -22.80 23.12
N ASP A 143 2.77 -23.52 24.11
CA ASP A 143 1.46 -24.18 24.12
C ASP A 143 0.60 -23.79 25.35
N ASP A 144 1.07 -22.83 26.14
CA ASP A 144 0.35 -22.30 27.31
C ASP A 144 -0.70 -21.27 26.87
N GLU A 145 -1.97 -21.56 27.16
CA GLU A 145 -3.13 -20.76 26.76
C GLU A 145 -3.05 -19.31 27.25
N ASP A 146 -2.60 -19.07 28.49
CA ASP A 146 -2.52 -17.72 29.06
C ASP A 146 -1.45 -16.89 28.31
N VAL A 147 -0.33 -17.52 27.95
CA VAL A 147 0.76 -16.88 27.19
C VAL A 147 0.34 -16.63 25.74
N LEU A 148 -0.36 -17.59 25.12
CA LEU A 148 -0.84 -17.46 23.74
C LEU A 148 -1.89 -16.34 23.60
N ASP A 149 -2.75 -16.15 24.60
CA ASP A 149 -3.70 -15.04 24.65
C ASP A 149 -3.01 -13.68 24.79
N GLU A 150 -1.95 -13.59 25.61
CA GLU A 150 -1.11 -12.38 25.72
C GLU A 150 -0.45 -12.06 24.38
N TRP A 151 0.15 -13.05 23.72
CA TRP A 151 0.72 -12.90 22.39
C TRP A 151 -0.30 -12.43 21.36
N LYS A 152 -1.51 -13.00 21.36
CA LYS A 152 -2.59 -12.59 20.47
C LYS A 152 -2.99 -11.14 20.71
N ALA A 153 -3.12 -10.72 21.97
CA ALA A 153 -3.45 -9.35 22.33
C ALA A 153 -2.37 -8.37 21.84
N SER A 154 -1.10 -8.64 22.14
CA SER A 154 0.03 -7.81 21.71
C SER A 154 0.15 -7.74 20.19
N LEU A 155 -0.04 -8.85 19.48
CA LEU A 155 -0.04 -8.86 18.02
C LEU A 155 -1.18 -8.00 17.46
N ASN A 156 -2.39 -8.09 18.00
CA ASN A 156 -3.54 -7.33 17.50
C ASN A 156 -3.39 -5.81 17.65
N GLU A 157 -2.62 -5.36 18.64
CA GLU A 157 -2.35 -3.93 18.86
C GLU A 157 -1.35 -3.34 17.85
N LEU A 158 -0.72 -4.16 17.02
CA LEU A 158 0.28 -3.70 16.06
C LEU A 158 -0.34 -2.95 14.88
N GLU A 159 0.16 -1.74 14.68
CA GLU A 159 -0.05 -0.99 13.45
C GLU A 159 1.08 -1.28 12.47
N LEU A 160 0.70 -1.71 11.26
CA LEU A 160 1.62 -2.12 10.21
C LEU A 160 1.59 -1.13 9.06
N LYS A 161 2.77 -0.77 8.57
CA LYS A 161 2.95 0.08 7.39
C LYS A 161 3.54 -0.70 6.23
N SER A 162 2.86 -0.74 5.09
CA SER A 162 3.38 -1.39 3.88
C SER A 162 4.75 -0.84 3.46
N GLN A 163 5.69 -1.74 3.14
CA GLN A 163 7.07 -1.42 2.76
C GLN A 163 7.51 -2.20 1.51
N GLU A 164 8.39 -1.59 0.70
CA GLU A 164 9.11 -2.29 -0.37
C GLU A 164 10.43 -2.89 0.15
N GLY A 165 10.71 -4.14 -0.20
CA GLY A 165 11.94 -4.86 0.15
C GLY A 165 11.66 -6.13 0.95
N TRP A 166 12.58 -7.10 0.90
CA TRP A 166 12.47 -8.34 1.68
C TRP A 166 13.24 -8.15 3.00
N PRO A 167 12.63 -8.43 4.17
CA PRO A 167 13.30 -8.32 5.46
C PRO A 167 14.48 -9.30 5.53
N ARG A 168 15.47 -8.98 6.36
CA ARG A 168 16.45 -9.98 6.78
C ARG A 168 15.80 -10.75 7.93
N VAL A 169 15.43 -12.00 7.65
CA VAL A 169 14.76 -12.87 8.64
C VAL A 169 15.69 -13.12 9.83
N SER A 170 15.37 -12.48 10.96
CA SER A 170 16.02 -12.73 12.26
C SER A 170 15.20 -13.73 13.07
N TYR A 171 13.87 -13.66 12.96
CA TYR A 171 12.90 -14.48 13.68
C TYR A 171 11.86 -15.05 12.71
N LEU A 172 11.47 -16.31 12.92
CA LEU A 172 10.37 -16.96 12.21
C LEU A 172 9.33 -17.39 13.25
N LEU A 173 8.14 -16.82 13.18
CA LEU A 173 7.00 -17.16 14.02
C LEU A 173 6.06 -18.06 13.21
N GLU A 174 5.79 -19.26 13.70
CA GLU A 174 4.83 -20.20 13.13
C GLU A 174 3.64 -20.36 14.07
N PHE A 175 2.49 -19.83 13.68
CA PHE A 175 1.23 -19.97 14.38
C PHE A 175 0.49 -21.21 13.88
N TYR A 176 0.00 -22.03 14.81
CA TYR A 176 -0.88 -23.15 14.52
C TYR A 176 -2.30 -22.77 14.92
N ILE A 177 -3.19 -22.68 13.95
CA ILE A 177 -4.57 -22.21 14.11
C ILE A 177 -5.48 -23.22 13.42
N ASP A 178 -6.41 -23.84 14.15
CA ASP A 178 -7.29 -24.89 13.65
C ASP A 178 -6.51 -26.03 12.95
N GLY A 179 -5.29 -26.32 13.42
CA GLY A 179 -4.37 -27.29 12.83
C GLY A 179 -3.69 -26.86 11.51
N ASN A 180 -3.88 -25.63 11.04
CA ASN A 180 -3.17 -25.04 9.91
C ASN A 180 -1.96 -24.23 10.39
N ARG A 181 -0.88 -24.25 9.61
CA ARG A 181 0.35 -23.51 9.93
C ARG A 181 0.41 -22.21 9.15
N HIS A 182 0.52 -21.10 9.87
CA HIS A 182 0.70 -19.75 9.34
C HIS A 182 2.08 -19.23 9.76
N SER A 183 2.81 -18.61 8.84
CA SER A 183 4.18 -18.17 9.08
C SER A 183 4.29 -16.65 8.95
N MET A 184 5.03 -16.06 9.88
CA MET A 184 5.41 -14.66 9.90
C MET A 184 6.92 -14.57 10.07
N GLU A 185 7.59 -13.83 9.19
CA GLU A 185 9.02 -13.55 9.32
C GLU A 185 9.21 -12.15 9.89
N LEU A 186 10.14 -12.00 10.85
CA LEU A 186 10.43 -10.74 11.52
C LEU A 186 11.93 -10.44 11.48
N ASP A 187 12.27 -9.19 11.21
CA ASP A 187 13.61 -8.59 11.26
C ASP A 187 13.85 -7.95 12.63
N GLU A 188 15.12 -7.88 13.05
CA GLU A 188 15.59 -7.14 14.24
C GLU A 188 15.27 -5.62 14.21
N HIS A 189 14.86 -5.09 13.05
CA HIS A 189 14.45 -3.70 12.87
C HIS A 189 12.93 -3.52 12.76
N GLY A 190 12.11 -4.52 13.11
CA GLY A 190 10.65 -4.41 13.10
C GLY A 190 10.02 -4.50 11.71
N SER A 191 10.74 -5.05 10.72
CA SER A 191 10.16 -5.39 9.42
C SER A 191 9.54 -6.79 9.47
N ILE A 192 8.31 -6.92 9.00
CA ILE A 192 7.52 -8.15 9.02
C ILE A 192 7.19 -8.61 7.59
N TYR A 193 7.24 -9.92 7.34
CA TYR A 193 6.70 -10.53 6.13
C TYR A 193 5.62 -11.55 6.47
N VAL A 194 4.41 -11.32 5.94
CA VAL A 194 3.21 -12.15 6.12
C VAL A 194 2.49 -12.24 4.78
N ASP A 195 2.05 -13.44 4.41
CA ASP A 195 1.29 -13.73 3.18
C ASP A 195 1.83 -13.03 1.91
N GLY A 196 3.13 -13.13 1.67
CA GLY A 196 3.71 -12.57 0.45
C GLY A 196 3.91 -11.04 0.46
N GLN A 197 3.53 -10.36 1.54
CA GLN A 197 3.58 -8.90 1.69
C GLN A 197 4.53 -8.48 2.81
N ASN A 198 5.18 -7.33 2.63
CA ASN A 198 6.15 -6.79 3.57
C ASN A 198 5.57 -5.55 4.27
N TYR A 199 5.74 -5.50 5.58
CA TYR A 199 5.29 -4.43 6.45
C TYR A 199 6.41 -3.99 7.39
N TYR A 200 6.25 -2.81 7.96
CA TYR A 200 7.06 -2.26 9.05
C TYR A 200 6.15 -1.95 10.23
N ILE A 201 6.54 -2.35 11.43
CA ILE A 201 5.76 -2.04 12.65
C ILE A 201 5.86 -0.55 12.95
N PHE A 202 4.72 0.14 12.94
CA PHE A 202 4.65 1.60 12.98
C PHE A 202 4.54 2.18 14.39
N ASN A 203 3.82 1.50 15.29
CA ASN A 203 3.49 2.05 16.60
C ASN A 203 4.37 1.55 17.74
N ASP A 204 4.88 0.31 17.71
CA ASP A 204 5.67 -0.20 18.83
C ASP A 204 6.78 -1.21 18.47
N GLU A 205 7.92 -1.10 19.15
CA GLU A 205 9.04 -2.08 19.10
C GLU A 205 8.78 -3.27 20.04
N GLU A 206 7.67 -3.26 20.81
CA GLU A 206 7.32 -4.28 21.83
C GLU A 206 7.31 -5.74 21.32
N VAL A 207 7.10 -5.98 20.02
CA VAL A 207 7.16 -7.36 19.48
C VAL A 207 8.56 -7.94 19.56
N ILE A 208 9.58 -7.12 19.33
CA ILE A 208 10.97 -7.58 19.46
C ILE A 208 11.25 -7.87 20.94
N ASP A 209 10.77 -7.04 21.85
CA ASP A 209 10.91 -7.27 23.29
C ASP A 209 10.19 -8.57 23.73
N LEU A 210 9.04 -8.91 23.14
CA LEU A 210 8.33 -10.17 23.39
C LEU A 210 9.11 -11.39 22.86
N VAL A 211 9.75 -11.29 21.70
CA VAL A 211 10.59 -12.36 21.15
C VAL A 211 11.92 -12.46 21.89
N GLU A 212 12.44 -11.36 22.42
CA GLU A 212 13.71 -11.33 23.16
C GLU A 212 13.54 -11.49 24.67
N ASP A 213 12.33 -11.81 25.15
CA ASP A 213 12.08 -12.01 26.57
C ASP A 213 12.94 -13.17 27.11
N ASP A 214 13.76 -12.85 28.13
CA ASP A 214 14.59 -13.77 28.88
C ASP A 214 13.77 -14.87 29.59
N SER A 215 12.44 -14.72 29.68
CA SER A 215 11.53 -15.73 30.22
C SER A 215 11.28 -16.92 29.28
N LEU A 216 11.58 -16.78 27.98
CA LEU A 216 11.42 -17.83 26.99
C LEU A 216 12.53 -18.89 27.14
N ASP A 217 12.12 -20.15 27.30
CA ASP A 217 13.04 -21.29 27.41
C ASP A 217 13.54 -21.73 26.03
N TRP A 218 14.56 -21.02 25.54
CA TRP A 218 15.19 -21.31 24.25
C TRP A 218 15.85 -22.68 24.27
N SER A 219 15.45 -23.52 23.33
CA SER A 219 16.08 -24.83 23.09
C SER A 219 17.00 -24.76 21.86
N GLU A 220 18.19 -25.36 21.97
CA GLU A 220 19.07 -25.60 20.82
C GLU A 220 18.52 -26.80 20.04
N ASP A 221 18.24 -26.63 18.74
CA ASP A 221 17.77 -27.68 17.82
C ASP A 221 18.86 -28.71 17.46
#